data_AF-A0A939F460-F1
#
_entry.id   AF-A0A939F460-F1
#
_cell.length_a   1.000
_cell.length_b   1.000
_cell.length_c   1.000
_cell.angle_alpha   90.00
_cell.angle_beta   90.00
_cell.angle_gamma   90.00
#
_symmetry.space_group_name_H-M   'P 1'
#
loop_
_entity.id
_entity.type
_entity.pdbx_description
1 polymer ?
#
loop_
_entity_poly.entity_id
_entity_poly.type
_entity_poly.pdbx_seq_one_letter_code
_entity_poly.pdbx_strand_id
1 'polypeptide(L)'
;MVRTGRCRVTDLEREPRVPLGIAEVVGPSMVPTLRHGDQVLVHYGAPLRPGDVTVLRHPLQQDLLIVKRLIERREDGGWWVLGDSPAENALDSRVFGTVPEELVLGRVRGRYRPVEAGRRRSVGVVLGWLYQSVRPVLSDRDVSRRLRAR
;
A
#
# COMPACT_ATOMS: atom_id res chain seq x y z
N MET A 1 22.74 8.26 10.13
CA MET A 1 22.34 6.95 10.70
C MET A 1 20.85 6.74 10.42
N VAL A 2 20.51 6.29 9.21
CA VAL A 2 19.13 6.24 8.71
C VAL A 2 18.52 4.89 9.10
N ARG A 3 17.55 4.91 10.01
CA ARG A 3 16.83 3.73 10.46
C ARG A 3 15.89 3.24 9.35
N THR A 4 16.26 2.16 8.69
CA THR A 4 15.42 1.41 7.75
C THR A 4 14.17 0.92 8.47
N GLY A 5 12.99 1.30 7.97
CA GLY A 5 11.70 1.04 8.60
C GLY A 5 11.33 -0.43 8.58
N ARG A 6 11.25 -1.07 9.75
CA ARG A 6 10.64 -2.39 9.92
C ARG A 6 9.12 -2.25 9.93
N CYS A 7 8.43 -3.05 9.13
CA CYS A 7 7.01 -3.34 9.32
C CYS A 7 6.90 -4.62 10.17
N ARG A 8 6.18 -4.57 11.30
CA ARG A 8 5.85 -5.78 12.07
C ARG A 8 4.53 -6.34 11.56
N VAL A 9 4.54 -7.58 11.10
CA VAL A 9 3.35 -8.38 10.82
C VAL A 9 3.03 -9.19 12.08
N THR A 10 1.80 -9.10 12.58
CA THR A 10 1.29 -9.98 13.63
C THR A 10 0.57 -11.17 12.99
N ASP A 11 1.11 -12.38 13.19
CA ASP A 11 0.53 -13.66 12.77
C ASP A 11 -0.81 -13.94 13.46
N LEU A 12 -1.78 -14.45 12.70
CA LEU A 12 -2.95 -15.15 13.23
C LEU A 12 -3.28 -16.35 12.34
N GLU A 13 -2.97 -17.53 12.87
CA GLU A 13 -3.36 -18.84 12.35
C GLU A 13 -4.89 -19.00 12.27
N ARG A 14 -5.43 -19.36 11.08
CA ARG A 14 -6.64 -20.19 10.79
C ARG A 14 -7.26 -19.87 9.41
N GLU A 15 -7.45 -20.92 8.60
CA GLU A 15 -8.00 -20.97 7.23
C GLU A 15 -9.45 -20.44 7.04
N PRO A 16 -9.96 -20.36 5.78
CA PRO A 16 -9.57 -19.47 4.70
C PRO A 16 -10.31 -18.15 4.90
N ARG A 17 -9.90 -17.41 5.94
CA ARG A 17 -10.44 -16.08 6.21
C ARG A 17 -9.86 -15.17 5.14
N VAL A 18 -10.70 -14.31 4.54
CA VAL A 18 -10.27 -13.24 3.64
C VAL A 18 -8.93 -12.71 4.18
N PRO A 19 -7.81 -12.89 3.47
CA PRO A 19 -6.49 -12.81 4.07
C PRO A 19 -6.15 -11.33 4.27
N LEU A 20 -6.76 -10.76 5.29
CA LEU A 20 -6.71 -9.35 5.63
C LEU A 20 -5.73 -9.18 6.78
N GLY A 21 -4.80 -8.24 6.62
CA GLY A 21 -3.87 -7.84 7.66
C GLY A 21 -3.87 -6.33 7.85
N ILE A 22 -3.29 -5.90 8.96
CA ILE A 22 -3.01 -4.50 9.23
C ILE A 22 -1.50 -4.30 9.14
N ALA A 23 -1.08 -3.25 8.45
CA ALA A 23 0.31 -2.82 8.40
C ALA A 23 0.43 -1.33 8.78
N GLU A 24 1.52 -0.96 9.44
CA GLU A 24 1.84 0.44 9.70
C GLU A 24 2.76 0.99 8.61
N VAL A 25 2.45 2.20 8.12
CA VAL A 25 3.24 2.88 7.11
C VAL A 25 4.42 3.60 7.75
N VAL A 26 5.63 3.20 7.34
CA VAL A 26 6.87 3.82 7.81
C VAL A 26 7.52 4.62 6.67
N GLY A 27 7.84 5.88 6.95
CA GLY A 27 8.52 6.77 6.01
C GLY A 27 7.58 7.57 5.06
N PRO A 28 8.15 8.51 4.28
CA PRO A 28 7.39 9.47 3.48
C PRO A 28 7.12 9.03 2.03
N SER A 29 7.44 7.79 1.65
CA SER A 29 7.51 7.37 0.23
C SER A 29 6.17 7.39 -0.52
N MET A 30 5.05 7.35 0.22
CA MET A 30 3.69 7.31 -0.33
C MET A 30 2.91 8.60 -0.07
N VAL A 31 3.56 9.68 0.39
CA VAL A 31 2.91 10.99 0.56
C VAL A 31 2.54 11.55 -0.82
N PRO A 32 1.32 12.07 -1.04
CA PRO A 32 0.28 12.40 -0.06
C PRO A 32 -0.72 11.27 0.27
N THR A 33 -0.68 10.16 -0.47
CA THR A 33 -1.64 9.04 -0.35
C THR A 33 -1.60 8.38 1.02
N LEU A 34 -0.41 8.06 1.53
CA LEU A 34 -0.19 7.51 2.87
C LEU A 34 0.86 8.34 3.58
N ARG A 35 0.61 8.64 4.86
CA ARG A 35 1.57 9.33 5.73
C ARG A 35 2.18 8.33 6.70
N HIS A 36 3.36 8.68 7.21
CA HIS A 36 3.98 7.94 8.28
C HIS A 36 3.03 7.82 9.49
N GLY A 37 2.92 6.61 10.05
CA GLY A 37 2.02 6.29 11.16
C GLY A 37 0.58 5.99 10.74
N ASP A 38 0.23 6.11 9.45
CA ASP A 38 -1.06 5.60 8.96
C ASP A 38 -1.06 4.06 9.10
N GLN A 39 -2.16 3.49 9.60
CA GLN A 39 -2.40 2.05 9.55
C GLN A 39 -3.20 1.71 8.30
N VAL A 40 -2.82 0.65 7.58
CA VAL A 40 -3.46 0.25 6.33
C VAL A 40 -4.03 -1.15 6.44
N LEU A 41 -5.22 -1.34 5.88
CA LEU A 41 -5.83 -2.65 5.71
C LEU A 41 -5.32 -3.25 4.40
N VAL A 42 -4.59 -4.36 4.51
CA VAL A 42 -3.98 -5.09 3.40
C VAL A 42 -4.82 -6.32 3.12
N HIS A 43 -5.15 -6.57 1.85
CA HIS A 43 -5.76 -7.80 1.37
C HIS A 43 -4.71 -8.60 0.62
N TYR A 44 -4.15 -9.60 1.29
CA TYR A 44 -3.13 -10.49 0.74
C TYR A 44 -3.71 -11.37 -0.38
N GLY A 45 -2.91 -11.70 -1.39
CA GLY A 45 -3.37 -12.52 -2.52
C GLY A 45 -4.54 -11.92 -3.32
N ALA A 46 -4.92 -10.67 -3.09
CA ALA A 46 -5.93 -9.99 -3.88
C ALA A 46 -5.42 -9.77 -5.32
N PRO A 47 -6.30 -9.83 -6.33
CA PRO A 47 -5.91 -9.54 -7.70
C PRO A 47 -5.36 -8.11 -7.81
N LEU A 48 -4.16 -8.00 -8.38
CA LEU A 48 -3.39 -6.78 -8.51
C LEU A 48 -3.66 -6.10 -9.84
N ARG A 49 -3.72 -4.76 -9.82
CA ARG A 49 -3.94 -3.94 -11.02
C ARG A 49 -3.00 -2.73 -11.02
N PRO A 50 -2.69 -2.18 -12.21
CA PRO A 50 -2.11 -0.84 -12.31
C PRO A 50 -2.90 0.17 -11.47
N GLY A 51 -2.18 1.05 -10.78
CA GLY A 51 -2.72 2.05 -9.86
C GLY A 51 -2.95 1.54 -8.43
N ASP A 52 -2.88 0.24 -8.16
CA ASP A 52 -3.06 -0.29 -6.80
C ASP A 52 -1.88 0.07 -5.89
N VAL A 53 -2.19 0.47 -4.65
CA VAL A 53 -1.17 0.55 -3.59
C VAL A 53 -1.02 -0.83 -2.98
N THR A 54 0.20 -1.32 -2.87
CA THR A 54 0.49 -2.70 -2.45
C THR A 54 1.60 -2.74 -1.41
N VAL A 55 1.56 -3.78 -0.58
CA VAL A 55 2.67 -4.18 0.29
C VAL A 55 3.48 -5.25 -0.44
N LEU A 56 4.79 -5.05 -0.52
CA LEU A 56 5.70 -5.98 -1.19
C LEU A 56 6.99 -6.17 -0.40
N ARG A 57 7.66 -7.31 -0.61
CA ARG A 57 9.00 -7.59 -0.09
C ARG A 57 10.03 -6.89 -0.97
N HIS A 58 11.00 -6.24 -0.35
CA HIS A 58 12.06 -5.56 -1.07
C HIS A 58 12.95 -6.59 -1.80
N PRO A 59 13.17 -6.46 -3.12
CA PRO A 59 13.88 -7.47 -3.91
C PRO A 59 15.35 -7.66 -3.46
N LEU A 60 16.01 -6.58 -3.03
CA LEU A 60 17.39 -6.61 -2.54
C LEU A 60 17.54 -6.82 -1.02
N GLN A 61 16.45 -6.83 -0.25
CA GLN A 61 16.48 -6.91 1.22
C GLN A 61 15.33 -7.79 1.71
N GLN A 62 15.61 -9.09 1.91
CA GLN A 62 14.57 -10.13 1.96
C GLN A 62 13.57 -10.07 3.14
N ASP A 63 13.80 -9.24 4.15
CA ASP A 63 12.87 -9.07 5.28
C ASP A 63 12.27 -7.65 5.37
N LEU A 64 12.57 -6.79 4.40
CA LEU A 64 12.08 -5.43 4.38
C LEU A 64 10.77 -5.36 3.58
N LEU A 65 9.67 -5.11 4.29
CA LEU A 65 8.38 -4.80 3.64
C LEU A 65 8.30 -3.32 3.31
N ILE A 66 7.92 -3.02 2.08
CA ILE A 66 7.71 -1.66 1.60
C ILE A 66 6.32 -1.51 1.00
N VAL A 67 5.80 -0.28 1.05
CA VAL A 67 4.52 0.09 0.43
C VAL A 67 4.82 0.92 -0.81
N LYS A 68 4.28 0.50 -1.95
CA LYS A 68 4.46 1.17 -3.24
C LYS A 68 3.19 1.13 -4.07
N ARG A 69 3.12 1.98 -5.09
CA ARG A 69 2.07 1.94 -6.10
C ARG A 69 2.51 1.12 -7.29
N LEU A 70 1.65 0.22 -7.74
CA LEU A 70 1.80 -0.50 -9.00
C LEU A 70 1.53 0.48 -10.14
N ILE A 71 2.46 0.63 -11.07
CA ILE A 71 2.30 1.53 -12.22
C ILE A 71 1.90 0.74 -13.46
N GLU A 72 2.63 -0.33 -13.75
CA GLU A 72 2.37 -1.17 -14.91
C GLU A 72 2.91 -2.59 -14.69
N ARG A 73 2.29 -3.55 -15.38
CA ARG A 73 2.76 -4.93 -15.45
C ARG A 73 3.68 -5.07 -16.66
N ARG A 74 4.85 -5.67 -16.46
CA ARG A 74 5.88 -5.90 -17.48
C ARG A 74 5.63 -7.25 -18.18
N GLU A 75 6.26 -7.43 -19.34
CA GLU A 75 6.13 -8.63 -20.19
C GLU A 75 6.61 -9.91 -19.48
N ASP A 76 7.58 -9.78 -18.57
CA ASP A 76 8.10 -10.84 -17.70
C ASP A 76 7.11 -11.25 -16.59
N GLY A 77 5.93 -10.61 -16.53
CA GLY A 77 4.92 -10.84 -15.50
C GLY A 77 5.15 -10.07 -14.20
N GLY A 78 6.27 -9.35 -14.08
CA GLY A 78 6.58 -8.52 -12.92
C GLY A 78 5.89 -7.16 -12.93
N TRP A 79 6.05 -6.43 -11.85
CA TRP A 79 5.45 -5.11 -11.62
C TRP A 79 6.51 -4.01 -11.58
N TRP A 80 6.26 -2.95 -12.34
CA TRP A 80 6.95 -1.68 -12.16
C TRP A 80 6.26 -0.89 -11.06
N VAL A 81 6.99 -0.57 -9.98
CA VAL A 81 6.43 0.05 -8.79
C VAL A 81 7.11 1.38 -8.46
N LEU A 82 6.33 2.38 -8.09
CA LEU A 82 6.83 3.71 -7.73
C LEU A 82 6.26 4.17 -6.38
N GLY A 83 6.99 5.05 -5.70
CA GLY A 83 6.43 5.84 -4.60
C GLY A 83 5.69 7.07 -5.13
N ASP A 84 4.65 7.51 -4.43
CA ASP A 84 3.90 8.73 -4.79
C ASP A 84 4.66 10.02 -4.42
N SER A 85 5.67 9.91 -3.55
CA SER A 85 6.45 11.05 -3.08
C SER A 85 7.65 11.31 -3.99
N PRO A 86 7.99 12.59 -4.27
CA PRO A 86 9.17 12.97 -5.05
C PRO A 86 10.49 12.82 -4.26
N ALA A 87 10.51 12.05 -3.17
CA ALA A 87 11.68 11.90 -2.32
C ALA A 87 12.89 11.36 -3.12
N GLU A 88 14.01 12.09 -3.05
CA GLU A 88 15.24 11.78 -3.80
C GLU A 88 15.85 10.42 -3.46
N ASN A 89 15.51 9.84 -2.30
CA ASN A 89 15.99 8.53 -1.83
C ASN A 89 14.85 7.48 -1.75
N ALA A 90 13.80 7.62 -2.56
CA ALA A 90 12.73 6.62 -2.60
C ALA A 90 13.25 5.30 -3.18
N LEU A 91 13.31 4.25 -2.35
CA LEU A 91 13.59 2.88 -2.82
C LEU A 91 12.40 2.36 -3.63
N ASP A 92 12.46 2.46 -4.96
CA ASP A 92 11.45 1.96 -5.89
C ASP A 92 12.07 1.38 -7.17
N SER A 93 11.25 1.03 -8.17
CA SER A 93 11.71 0.35 -9.38
C SER A 93 12.75 1.12 -10.18
N ARG A 94 12.91 2.44 -9.97
CA ARG A 94 14.00 3.20 -10.57
C ARG A 94 15.39 2.75 -10.09
N VAL A 95 15.44 2.17 -8.89
CA VAL A 95 16.69 1.71 -8.24
C VAL A 95 16.91 0.22 -8.43
N PHE A 96 15.87 -0.60 -8.20
CA PHE A 96 16.00 -2.06 -8.20
C PHE A 96 15.34 -2.77 -9.39
N GLY A 97 14.72 -2.03 -10.31
CA GLY A 97 14.05 -2.59 -11.49
C GLY A 97 12.67 -3.18 -11.21
N THR A 98 12.23 -4.09 -12.08
CA THR A 98 10.92 -4.76 -11.98
C THR A 98 10.85 -5.67 -10.76
N VAL A 99 9.71 -5.66 -10.06
CA VAL A 99 9.45 -6.52 -8.89
C VAL A 99 8.67 -7.76 -9.36
N PRO A 100 9.19 -8.98 -9.15
CA PRO A 100 8.43 -10.20 -9.42
C PRO A 100 7.10 -10.25 -8.66
N GLU A 101 6.05 -10.84 -9.26
CA GLU A 101 4.71 -10.87 -8.68
C GLU A 101 4.67 -11.59 -7.32
N GLU A 102 5.51 -12.60 -7.13
CA GLU A 102 5.66 -13.35 -5.88
C GLU A 102 6.16 -12.50 -4.69
N LEU A 103 6.83 -11.38 -4.97
CA LEU A 103 7.24 -10.44 -3.92
C LEU A 103 6.11 -9.50 -3.52
N VAL A 104 5.03 -9.42 -4.31
CA VAL A 104 3.87 -8.58 -4.01
C VAL A 104 2.90 -9.35 -3.11
N LEU A 105 2.82 -8.94 -1.85
CA LEU A 105 2.08 -9.67 -0.84
C LEU A 105 0.57 -9.41 -0.91
N GLY A 106 0.17 -8.14 -1.12
CA GLY A 106 -1.23 -7.80 -1.03
C GLY A 106 -1.57 -6.33 -1.26
N ARG A 107 -2.80 -6.12 -1.73
CA ARG A 107 -3.36 -4.81 -2.05
C ARG A 107 -3.83 -4.09 -0.81
N VAL A 108 -3.45 -2.82 -0.66
CA VAL A 108 -4.02 -1.90 0.33
C VAL A 108 -5.44 -1.53 -0.08
N ARG A 109 -6.42 -1.80 0.79
CA ARG A 109 -7.85 -1.51 0.58
C ARG A 109 -8.29 -0.18 1.17
N GLY A 110 -7.61 0.26 2.23
CA GLY A 110 -7.90 1.51 2.89
C GLY A 110 -6.83 1.84 3.92
N ARG A 111 -6.79 3.10 4.35
CA ARG A 111 -6.00 3.54 5.48
C ARG A 111 -6.90 3.98 6.61
N TYR A 112 -6.39 3.97 7.82
CA TYR A 112 -7.07 4.51 8.97
C TYR A 112 -6.06 5.03 9.97
N ARG A 113 -6.39 6.14 10.66
CA ARG A 113 -5.54 6.70 11.72
C ARG A 113 -6.09 6.30 13.07
N PRO A 114 -5.34 5.57 13.92
CA PRO A 114 -5.80 5.31 15.27
C PRO A 114 -6.01 6.64 16.00
N VAL A 115 -7.19 6.83 16.59
CA VAL A 115 -7.45 7.96 17.49
C VAL A 115 -6.64 7.72 18.75
N GLU A 116 -5.84 8.72 19.16
CA GLU A 116 -5.01 8.68 20.36
C GLU A 116 -5.78 8.08 21.56
N ALA A 117 -5.13 7.15 22.25
CA ALA A 117 -5.68 6.44 23.41
C ALA A 117 -5.89 7.42 24.58
N GLY A 118 -7.02 8.15 24.54
CA GLY A 118 -7.38 9.15 25.54
C GLY A 118 -8.69 9.89 25.27
N ARG A 119 -9.25 9.82 24.05
CA ARG A 119 -10.51 10.51 23.71
C ARG A 119 -11.68 9.51 23.72
N ARG A 120 -12.75 9.84 24.46
CA ARG A 120 -13.96 9.01 24.65
C ARG A 120 -14.42 8.36 23.33
N ARG A 121 -14.59 7.03 23.38
CA ARG A 121 -15.10 6.18 22.29
C ARG A 121 -16.63 6.37 22.14
N SER A 122 -17.06 7.48 21.56
CA SER A 122 -18.46 7.64 21.15
C SER A 122 -18.66 7.11 19.73
N VAL A 123 -19.72 6.32 19.52
CA VAL A 123 -20.06 5.67 18.23
C VAL A 123 -20.11 6.69 17.07
N GLY A 124 -20.57 7.92 17.33
CA GLY A 124 -20.56 9.00 16.33
C GLY A 124 -19.16 9.47 15.90
N VAL A 125 -18.16 9.40 16.80
CA VAL A 125 -16.76 9.71 16.46
C VAL A 125 -16.17 8.59 15.61
N VAL A 126 -16.52 7.34 15.89
CA VAL A 126 -16.11 6.17 15.09
C VAL A 126 -16.75 6.19 13.70
N LEU A 127 -18.03 6.55 13.58
CA LEU A 127 -18.74 6.65 12.30
C LEU A 127 -18.27 7.86 11.45
N GLY A 128 -18.07 9.03 12.07
CA GLY A 128 -17.49 10.19 11.39
C GLY A 128 -16.04 9.95 10.95
N TRP A 129 -15.28 9.19 11.75
CA TRP A 129 -13.95 8.69 11.40
C TRP A 129 -13.98 7.64 10.29
N LEU A 130 -14.92 6.68 10.29
CA LEU A 130 -15.10 5.71 9.21
C LEU A 130 -15.40 6.45 7.89
N TYR A 131 -16.26 7.46 7.94
CA TYR A 131 -16.63 8.26 6.76
C TYR A 131 -15.46 9.11 6.21
N GLN A 132 -14.56 9.60 7.07
CA GLN A 132 -13.37 10.38 6.65
C GLN A 132 -12.12 9.50 6.36
N SER A 133 -12.06 8.29 6.90
CA SER A 133 -10.90 7.38 6.79
C SER A 133 -11.06 6.36 5.68
N VAL A 134 -12.29 5.96 5.34
CA VAL A 134 -12.55 5.09 4.19
C VAL A 134 -12.64 5.96 2.93
N ARG A 135 -11.50 6.54 2.53
CA ARG A 135 -11.34 6.91 1.12
C ARG A 135 -10.88 5.65 0.39
N PRO A 136 -11.70 5.06 -0.50
CA PRO A 136 -11.18 4.03 -1.37
C PRO A 136 -9.97 4.62 -2.08
N VAL A 137 -8.82 3.96 -1.96
CA VAL A 137 -7.69 4.21 -2.87
C VAL A 137 -8.16 3.62 -4.19
N LEU A 138 -8.93 4.43 -4.91
CA LEU A 138 -9.35 4.15 -6.26
C LEU A 138 -8.05 4.08 -7.05
N SER A 139 -7.76 2.90 -7.60
CA SER A 139 -6.82 2.80 -8.73
C SER A 139 -7.31 3.85 -9.72
N ASP A 140 -6.44 4.76 -10.17
CA ASP A 140 -6.78 5.68 -11.23
C ASP A 140 -7.40 4.85 -12.35
N ARG A 141 -8.72 4.98 -12.51
CA ARG A 141 -9.40 4.46 -13.67
C ARG A 141 -8.81 5.28 -14.79
N ASP A 142 -7.92 4.69 -15.57
CA ASP A 142 -7.49 5.21 -16.85
C ASP A 142 -8.74 5.58 -17.67
N VAL A 143 -9.14 6.85 -17.57
CA VAL A 143 -10.05 7.52 -18.49
C VAL A 143 -9.24 7.84 -19.75
N SER A 144 -8.74 6.78 -20.39
CA SER A 144 -7.95 6.85 -21.62
C SER A 144 -8.50 5.91 -22.71
N ARG A 145 -9.81 5.60 -22.63
CA ARG A 145 -10.58 5.00 -23.74
C ARG A 145 -11.66 5.97 -24.22
N ARG A 146 -11.21 6.90 -25.06
CA ARG A 146 -11.92 7.78 -26.02
C ARG A 146 -10.95 8.93 -26.18
N LEU A 147 -9.98 8.85 -27.08
CA LEU A 147 -10.13 9.34 -28.45
C LEU A 147 -9.09 8.64 -29.33
N ARG A 148 -9.46 7.52 -29.95
CA ARG A 148 -8.83 7.06 -31.18
C ARG A 148 -9.93 6.66 -32.14
N ALA A 149 -10.58 7.68 -32.67
CA ALA A 149 -11.48 7.62 -33.81
C ALA A 149 -11.46 9.00 -34.46
N ARG A 150 -10.47 9.21 -35.33
CA ARG A 150 -10.58 9.88 -36.63
C ARG A 150 -9.25 9.77 -37.36
#